data_AF-A0A1G0KVT3-F1
#
_entry.id   AF-A0A1G0KVT3-F1
#
_cell.length_a   1.000
_cell.length_b   1.000
_cell.length_c   1.000
_cell.angle_alpha   90.00
_cell.angle_beta   90.00
_cell.angle_gamma   90.00
#
_symmetry.space_group_name_H-M   'P 1'
#
loop_
_entity.id
_entity.type
_entity.pdbx_description
1 polymer ?
#
loop_
_entity_poly.entity_id
_entity_poly.type
_entity_poly.pdbx_seq_one_letter_code
_entity_poly.pdbx_strand_id
1 'polypeptide(L)'
;MGMALLPCIQDRKPVATPQTSPIDNDTSLRLKLLRFAPIIGVIYVHAYGKTTSYGSETIGRADVNALTDFIRVLISEGLGRIAVPLFFLMAGYLFFANLQPTMEGYLAKMRSRVRTLFVPFIFWNALVLAIILLAQASPVTRPYFNEGAKLLSEGTPYKYLNALFGFTRYPVAYHFWFIRDLMVMVLLAPLFALILRYAALPFYLAVYVCWVGNIWPVLVPGDASVFFFAAGAHFALKGKSLFALDRFGKAALAVYLPLLIIDVVWYEAWFNIYLHRTGLIAGVLVVLYATKLIMRNERMTRWLVGLGGSSFFVYAAHEPLLGTLRTIAYRYLPLEGDFTMLLLYLGIPALVMVLLVLLHRLLSLHFPRALGWVSGGR
;
A
#
# COMPACT_ATOMS: atom_id res chain seq x y z
N MET A 1 7.00 59.12 -42.83
CA MET A 1 7.22 57.65 -42.84
C MET A 1 8.03 57.30 -41.61
N GLY A 2 7.34 56.96 -40.51
CA GLY A 2 7.96 56.67 -39.21
C GLY A 2 8.38 55.21 -39.13
N MET A 3 9.66 54.99 -38.87
CA MET A 3 10.28 53.68 -38.65
C MET A 3 9.99 53.24 -37.20
N ALA A 4 9.09 52.27 -37.02
CA ALA A 4 8.83 51.66 -35.73
C ALA A 4 9.81 50.49 -35.50
N LEU A 5 10.74 50.67 -34.57
CA LEU A 5 11.65 49.64 -34.07
C LEU A 5 10.86 48.67 -33.18
N LEU A 6 10.91 47.37 -33.51
CA LEU A 6 10.41 46.27 -32.70
C LEU A 6 11.19 46.17 -31.37
N PRO A 7 10.54 45.99 -30.21
CA PRO A 7 11.25 45.81 -28.96
C PRO A 7 11.86 44.41 -28.86
N CYS A 8 13.14 44.42 -28.49
CA CYS A 8 13.96 43.27 -28.13
C CYS A 8 13.26 42.42 -27.05
N ILE A 9 13.09 41.13 -27.32
CA ILE A 9 12.54 40.14 -26.39
C ILE A 9 13.52 40.00 -25.21
N GLN A 10 13.13 40.57 -24.07
CA GLN A 10 13.84 40.48 -22.80
C GLN A 10 13.98 39.02 -22.33
N ASP A 11 15.21 38.69 -21.96
CA ASP A 11 15.63 37.78 -20.89
C ASP A 11 14.56 36.86 -20.29
N ARG A 12 14.47 35.63 -20.81
CA ARG A 12 13.97 34.51 -20.01
C ARG A 12 14.97 34.27 -18.88
N LYS A 13 14.63 34.70 -17.65
CA LYS A 13 15.31 34.26 -16.44
C LYS A 13 15.54 32.74 -16.50
N PRO A 14 16.75 32.23 -16.22
CA PRO A 14 16.95 30.80 -16.11
C PRO A 14 16.00 30.28 -15.02
N VAL A 15 15.08 29.41 -15.43
CA VAL A 15 14.17 28.73 -14.51
C VAL A 15 15.05 27.94 -13.56
N ALA A 16 14.99 28.29 -12.27
CA ALA A 16 15.74 27.62 -11.22
C ALA A 16 15.61 26.11 -11.39
N THR A 17 16.76 25.44 -11.59
CA THR A 17 16.86 24.00 -11.45
C THR A 17 16.26 23.60 -10.10
N PRO A 18 15.39 22.58 -10.02
CA PRO A 18 14.86 22.14 -8.74
C PRO A 18 16.03 21.74 -7.84
N GLN A 19 16.36 22.58 -6.86
CA GLN A 19 17.30 22.21 -5.82
C GLN A 19 16.56 21.21 -4.93
N THR A 20 16.97 19.94 -4.99
CA THR A 20 16.52 18.93 -4.04
C THR A 20 17.08 19.32 -2.68
N SER A 21 16.27 19.99 -1.85
CA SER A 21 16.64 20.25 -0.47
C SER A 21 16.72 18.92 0.29
N PRO A 22 17.76 18.69 1.09
CA PRO A 22 17.86 17.48 1.91
C PRO A 22 16.64 17.41 2.85
N ILE A 23 16.09 16.20 3.00
CA ILE A 23 14.97 15.94 3.91
C ILE A 23 15.41 16.29 5.33
N ASP A 24 14.71 17.21 5.98
CA ASP A 24 15.00 17.63 7.34
C ASP A 24 14.72 16.52 8.37
N ASN A 25 15.25 16.67 9.59
CA ASN A 25 15.17 15.65 10.62
C ASN A 25 13.73 15.37 11.09
N ASP A 26 12.85 16.38 11.15
CA ASP A 26 11.45 16.21 11.53
C ASP A 26 10.71 15.38 10.47
N THR A 27 10.83 15.79 9.21
CA THR A 27 10.25 15.05 8.07
C THR A 27 10.76 13.61 8.03
N SER A 28 12.08 13.40 8.23
CA SER A 28 12.69 12.08 8.25
C SER A 28 12.13 11.19 9.38
N LEU A 29 11.98 11.73 10.59
CA LEU A 29 11.43 11.00 11.73
C LEU A 29 9.96 10.61 11.49
N ARG A 30 9.16 11.53 10.98
CA ARG A 30 7.73 11.27 10.71
C ARG A 30 7.53 10.25 9.59
N LEU A 31 8.36 10.27 8.55
CA LEU A 31 8.37 9.23 7.53
C LEU A 31 8.76 7.85 8.11
N LYS A 32 9.62 7.79 9.13
CA LYS A 32 9.95 6.53 9.83
C LYS A 32 8.75 5.99 10.62
N LEU A 33 7.96 6.85 11.28
CA LEU A 33 6.73 6.45 11.99
C LEU A 33 5.72 5.75 11.07
N LEU A 34 5.66 6.18 9.81
CA LEU A 34 4.74 5.67 8.81
C LEU A 34 5.22 4.40 8.10
N ARG A 35 6.37 3.83 8.46
CA ARG A 35 6.86 2.59 7.83
C ARG A 35 6.08 1.35 8.25
N PHE A 36 5.75 1.25 9.54
CA PHE A 36 5.08 0.08 10.11
C PHE A 36 3.59 0.34 10.37
N ALA A 37 3.22 1.53 10.86
CA ALA A 37 1.84 1.81 11.26
C ALA A 37 0.79 1.50 10.17
N PRO A 38 0.99 1.84 8.88
CA PRO A 38 -0.01 1.54 7.85
C PRO A 38 -0.09 0.04 7.51
N ILE A 39 0.94 -0.76 7.80
CA ILE A 39 0.90 -2.22 7.61
C ILE A 39 -0.14 -2.86 8.52
N ILE A 40 -0.35 -2.30 9.72
CA ILE A 40 -1.43 -2.72 10.62
C ILE A 40 -2.77 -2.64 9.87
N GLY A 41 -3.03 -1.50 9.22
CA GLY A 41 -4.22 -1.30 8.39
C GLY A 41 -4.33 -2.30 7.24
N VAL A 42 -3.23 -2.58 6.53
CA VAL A 42 -3.19 -3.59 5.45
C VAL A 42 -3.60 -4.97 5.96
N ILE A 43 -3.08 -5.42 7.11
CA ILE A 43 -3.40 -6.74 7.66
C ILE A 43 -4.89 -6.81 8.03
N TYR A 44 -5.45 -5.76 8.62
CA TYR A 44 -6.89 -5.72 8.91
C TYR A 44 -7.76 -5.69 7.65
N VAL A 45 -7.33 -5.02 6.57
CA VAL A 45 -8.00 -5.10 5.26
C VAL A 45 -8.06 -6.56 4.78
N HIS A 46 -6.95 -7.30 4.86
CA HIS A 46 -6.91 -8.71 4.46
C HIS A 46 -7.66 -9.66 5.42
N ALA A 47 -7.87 -9.23 6.67
CA ALA A 47 -8.66 -9.95 7.66
C ALA A 47 -10.17 -9.69 7.57
N TYR A 48 -10.61 -8.79 6.68
CA TYR A 48 -12.01 -8.35 6.58
C TYR A 48 -12.99 -9.51 6.31
N GLY A 49 -12.59 -10.52 5.55
CA GLY A 49 -13.47 -11.62 5.14
C GLY A 49 -14.09 -12.40 6.31
N LYS A 50 -15.41 -12.62 6.24
CA LYS A 50 -16.20 -13.38 7.23
C LYS A 50 -16.11 -14.89 7.07
N THR A 51 -15.79 -15.34 5.87
CA THR A 51 -15.75 -16.75 5.49
C THR A 51 -14.48 -17.05 4.72
N THR A 52 -14.08 -18.32 4.68
CA THR A 52 -12.97 -18.81 3.88
C THR A 52 -13.29 -20.21 3.35
N SER A 53 -12.72 -20.56 2.20
CA SER A 53 -12.86 -21.91 1.64
C SER A 53 -11.98 -22.90 2.42
N TYR A 54 -12.52 -24.09 2.68
CA TYR A 54 -11.82 -25.22 3.25
C TYR A 54 -12.22 -26.49 2.47
N GLY A 55 -11.45 -26.82 1.44
CA GLY A 55 -11.81 -27.89 0.51
C GLY A 55 -13.07 -27.51 -0.26
N SER A 56 -14.10 -28.36 -0.22
CA SER A 56 -15.43 -28.07 -0.78
C SER A 56 -16.34 -27.28 0.16
N GLU A 57 -15.95 -27.08 1.42
CA GLU A 57 -16.75 -26.38 2.42
C GLU A 57 -16.41 -24.88 2.45
N THR A 58 -17.38 -24.07 2.86
CA THR A 58 -17.15 -22.68 3.27
C THR A 58 -17.30 -22.61 4.78
N ILE A 59 -16.23 -22.22 5.48
CA ILE A 59 -16.21 -22.10 6.94
C ILE A 59 -16.16 -20.63 7.35
N GLY A 60 -16.58 -20.35 8.59
CA GLY A 60 -16.80 -19.00 9.10
C GLY A 60 -18.29 -18.70 9.24
N ARG A 61 -18.63 -17.44 9.49
CA ARG A 61 -20.01 -17.00 9.75
C ARG A 61 -20.33 -15.74 8.98
N ALA A 62 -21.16 -15.86 7.94
CA ALA A 62 -21.55 -14.74 7.09
C ALA A 62 -22.45 -13.73 7.83
N ASP A 63 -23.32 -14.21 8.70
CA ASP A 63 -24.26 -13.38 9.45
C ASP A 63 -23.68 -13.02 10.81
N VAL A 64 -23.26 -11.76 10.95
CA VAL A 64 -22.72 -11.18 12.18
C VAL A 64 -23.61 -10.05 12.65
N ASN A 65 -23.61 -9.77 13.96
CA ASN A 65 -24.40 -8.65 14.49
C ASN A 65 -23.90 -7.29 13.98
N ALA A 66 -24.76 -6.28 14.08
CA ALA A 66 -24.50 -4.93 13.57
C ALA A 66 -23.24 -4.29 14.17
N LEU A 67 -22.96 -4.51 15.47
CA LEU A 67 -21.76 -3.97 16.10
C LEU A 67 -20.48 -4.59 15.51
N THR A 68 -20.48 -5.91 15.31
CA THR A 68 -19.36 -6.64 14.71
C THR A 68 -19.11 -6.19 13.28
N ASP A 69 -20.19 -6.02 12.50
CA ASP A 69 -20.05 -5.53 11.12
C ASP A 69 -19.57 -4.08 11.08
N PHE A 70 -20.15 -3.19 11.90
CA PHE A 70 -19.72 -1.81 12.02
C PHE A 70 -18.24 -1.68 12.38
N ILE A 71 -17.75 -2.40 13.39
CA ILE A 71 -16.34 -2.35 13.79
C ILE A 71 -15.43 -2.88 12.67
N ARG A 72 -15.82 -3.97 12.00
CA ARG A 72 -15.06 -4.55 10.89
C ARG A 72 -14.94 -3.59 9.71
N VAL A 73 -16.05 -2.96 9.32
CA VAL A 73 -16.08 -1.97 8.24
C VAL A 73 -15.27 -0.73 8.64
N LEU A 74 -15.45 -0.21 9.86
CA LEU A 74 -14.69 0.94 10.37
C LEU A 74 -13.18 0.71 10.34
N ILE A 75 -12.71 -0.44 10.83
CA ILE A 75 -11.27 -0.72 10.93
C ILE A 75 -10.69 -1.10 9.58
N SER A 76 -11.28 -2.03 8.83
CA SER A 76 -10.72 -2.51 7.56
C SER A 76 -10.94 -1.50 6.43
N GLU A 77 -12.19 -1.10 6.20
CA GLU A 77 -12.55 -0.27 5.05
C GLU A 77 -12.30 1.20 5.35
N GLY A 78 -12.76 1.72 6.50
CA GLY A 78 -12.57 3.12 6.85
C GLY A 78 -11.11 3.50 7.15
N LEU A 79 -10.48 2.84 8.13
CA LEU A 79 -9.12 3.18 8.59
C LEU A 79 -8.02 2.45 7.81
N GLY A 80 -8.22 1.16 7.53
CA GLY A 80 -7.21 0.30 6.92
C GLY A 80 -6.89 0.66 5.47
N ARG A 81 -7.90 1.07 4.69
CA ARG A 81 -7.74 1.47 3.28
C ARG A 81 -6.89 2.72 3.07
N ILE A 82 -6.66 3.53 4.10
CA ILE A 82 -5.74 4.69 4.03
C ILE A 82 -4.29 4.25 3.76
N ALA A 83 -3.93 3.03 4.15
CA ALA A 83 -2.55 2.56 4.12
C ALA A 83 -1.92 2.58 2.72
N VAL A 84 -2.65 2.08 1.71
CA VAL A 84 -2.15 1.97 0.34
C VAL A 84 -1.92 3.35 -0.31
N PRO A 85 -2.90 4.27 -0.32
CA PRO A 85 -2.69 5.67 -0.67
C PRO A 85 -1.46 6.30 -0.01
N LEU A 86 -1.30 6.10 1.30
CA LEU A 86 -0.18 6.67 2.04
C LEU A 86 1.17 6.08 1.60
N PHE A 87 1.24 4.77 1.34
CA PHE A 87 2.46 4.16 0.81
C PHE A 87 2.84 4.70 -0.57
N PHE A 88 1.87 4.88 -1.48
CA PHE A 88 2.15 5.49 -2.78
C PHE A 88 2.59 6.95 -2.65
N LEU A 89 1.93 7.73 -1.78
CA LEU A 89 2.32 9.10 -1.47
C LEU A 89 3.78 9.18 -0.98
N MET A 90 4.13 8.38 0.03
CA MET A 90 5.49 8.34 0.55
C MET A 90 6.49 7.86 -0.49
N ALA A 91 6.13 6.88 -1.31
CA ALA A 91 7.01 6.34 -2.33
C ALA A 91 7.32 7.38 -3.42
N GLY A 92 6.31 8.10 -3.91
CA GLY A 92 6.49 9.21 -4.85
C GLY A 92 7.37 10.31 -4.27
N TYR A 93 7.08 10.72 -3.02
CA TYR A 93 7.86 11.74 -2.33
C TYR A 93 9.34 11.34 -2.18
N LEU A 94 9.62 10.16 -1.61
CA LEU A 94 10.98 9.66 -1.40
C LEU A 94 11.72 9.40 -2.72
N PHE A 95 10.99 9.03 -3.79
CA PHE A 95 11.57 8.86 -5.10
C PHE A 95 12.07 10.18 -5.67
N PHE A 96 11.31 11.27 -5.61
CA PHE A 96 11.76 12.54 -6.18
C PHE A 96 12.65 13.36 -5.25
N ALA A 97 12.46 13.29 -3.93
CA ALA A 97 13.23 14.07 -2.96
C ALA A 97 14.73 13.74 -3.00
N ASN A 98 15.07 12.49 -3.30
CA ASN A 98 16.46 12.02 -3.36
C ASN A 98 16.96 11.81 -4.81
N LEU A 99 16.24 12.32 -5.83
CA LEU A 99 16.58 12.05 -7.24
C LEU A 99 17.53 13.13 -7.74
N GLN A 100 18.72 12.74 -8.19
CA GLN A 100 19.51 13.62 -9.04
C GLN A 100 18.80 13.76 -10.39
N PRO A 101 18.54 14.98 -10.88
CA PRO A 101 17.74 15.24 -12.08
C PRO A 101 18.54 14.97 -13.37
N THR A 102 19.17 13.79 -13.46
CA THR A 102 19.96 13.30 -14.59
C THR A 102 19.53 11.88 -14.93
N MET A 103 19.79 11.45 -16.17
CA MET A 103 19.52 10.07 -16.57
C MET A 103 20.34 9.07 -15.72
N GLU A 104 21.57 9.42 -15.40
CA GLU A 104 22.43 8.62 -14.53
C GLU A 104 21.83 8.46 -13.12
N GLY A 105 21.35 9.56 -12.53
CA GLY A 105 20.67 9.55 -11.23
C GLY A 105 19.41 8.67 -11.22
N TYR A 106 18.64 8.71 -12.31
CA TYR A 106 17.48 7.84 -12.48
C TYR A 106 17.89 6.37 -12.59
N LEU A 107 18.86 6.03 -13.44
CA LEU A 107 19.35 4.66 -13.61
C LEU A 107 19.96 4.09 -12.31
N ALA A 108 20.67 4.91 -11.54
CA ALA A 108 21.18 4.53 -10.23
C ALA A 108 20.05 4.14 -9.27
N LYS A 109 18.94 4.89 -9.26
CA LYS A 109 17.75 4.52 -8.49
C LYS A 109 17.09 3.25 -8.99
N MET A 110 16.97 3.07 -10.30
CA MET A 110 16.40 1.86 -10.88
C MET A 110 17.17 0.60 -10.45
N ARG A 111 18.51 0.64 -10.50
CA ARG A 111 19.36 -0.46 -10.02
C ARG A 111 19.12 -0.78 -8.54
N SER A 112 18.98 0.24 -7.69
CA SER A 112 18.63 0.06 -6.28
C SER A 112 17.24 -0.56 -6.10
N ARG A 113 16.25 -0.18 -6.93
CA ARG A 113 14.90 -0.76 -6.87
C ARG A 113 14.84 -2.21 -7.34
N VAL A 114 15.73 -2.64 -8.23
CA VAL A 114 15.86 -4.07 -8.55
C VAL A 114 16.15 -4.87 -7.28
N ARG A 115 17.16 -4.47 -6.50
CA ARG A 115 17.52 -5.15 -5.26
C ARG A 115 16.46 -5.01 -4.16
N THR A 116 15.86 -3.83 -4.02
CA THR A 116 15.02 -3.49 -2.86
C THR A 116 13.53 -3.76 -3.04
N LEU A 117 13.07 -3.99 -4.28
CA LEU A 117 11.66 -4.27 -4.62
C LEU A 117 11.53 -5.50 -5.52
N PHE A 118 12.21 -5.51 -6.68
CA PHE A 118 12.01 -6.55 -7.69
C PHE A 118 12.45 -7.94 -7.20
N VAL A 119 13.65 -8.06 -6.63
CA VAL A 119 14.17 -9.34 -6.12
C VAL A 119 13.25 -9.92 -5.03
N PRO A 120 12.86 -9.16 -3.97
CA PRO A 120 11.86 -9.62 -3.02
C PRO A 120 10.52 -10.00 -3.67
N PHE A 121 10.01 -9.19 -4.59
CA PHE A 121 8.75 -9.45 -5.29
C PHE A 121 8.77 -10.80 -6.01
N ILE A 122 9.84 -11.09 -6.77
CA ILE A 122 9.98 -12.37 -7.48
C ILE A 122 10.14 -13.52 -6.48
N PHE A 123 10.95 -13.36 -5.44
CA PHE A 123 11.14 -14.38 -4.42
C PHE A 123 9.81 -14.81 -3.78
N TRP A 124 9.01 -13.86 -3.30
CA TRP A 124 7.76 -14.17 -2.60
C TRP A 124 6.70 -14.76 -3.53
N ASN A 125 6.57 -14.25 -4.76
CA ASN A 125 5.64 -14.83 -5.74
C ASN A 125 6.07 -16.23 -6.18
N ALA A 126 7.37 -16.46 -6.40
CA ALA A 126 7.89 -17.78 -6.73
C ALA A 126 7.70 -18.77 -5.57
N LEU A 127 7.91 -18.32 -4.32
CA LEU A 127 7.68 -19.14 -3.14
C LEU A 127 6.21 -19.57 -3.02
N VAL A 128 5.28 -18.62 -3.13
CA VAL A 128 3.84 -18.94 -3.07
C VAL A 128 3.43 -19.85 -4.23
N LEU A 129 3.92 -19.59 -5.45
CA LEU A 129 3.67 -20.47 -6.59
C LEU A 129 4.19 -21.89 -6.33
N ALA A 130 5.42 -22.03 -5.82
CA ALA A 130 6.01 -23.31 -5.49
C ALA A 130 5.18 -24.05 -4.42
N ILE A 131 4.73 -23.35 -3.37
CA ILE A 131 3.85 -23.94 -2.33
C ILE A 131 2.56 -24.46 -2.95
N ILE A 132 1.90 -23.67 -3.81
CA ILE A 132 0.66 -24.08 -4.49
C ILE A 132 0.89 -25.32 -5.36
N LEU A 133 1.96 -25.35 -6.15
CA LEU A 133 2.27 -26.48 -7.03
C LEU A 133 2.65 -27.74 -6.25
N LEU A 134 3.43 -27.61 -5.17
CA LEU A 134 3.77 -28.72 -4.28
C LEU A 134 2.54 -29.27 -3.56
N ALA A 135 1.62 -28.40 -3.14
CA ALA A 135 0.36 -28.81 -2.52
C ALA A 135 -0.56 -29.59 -3.48
N GLN A 136 -0.36 -29.48 -4.80
CA GLN A 136 -1.08 -30.32 -5.77
C GLN A 136 -0.54 -31.75 -5.88
N ALA A 137 0.69 -32.00 -5.41
CA ALA A 137 1.31 -33.33 -5.49
C ALA A 137 0.70 -34.35 -4.50
N SER A 138 0.00 -33.88 -3.46
CA SER A 138 -0.65 -34.75 -2.47
C SER A 138 -2.17 -34.70 -2.60
N PRO A 139 -2.86 -35.86 -2.66
CA PRO A 139 -4.33 -35.93 -2.66
C PRO A 139 -4.97 -35.28 -1.43
N VAL A 140 -4.25 -35.22 -0.31
CA VAL A 140 -4.74 -34.63 0.95
C VAL A 140 -4.80 -33.10 0.84
N THR A 141 -3.79 -32.47 0.24
CA THR A 141 -3.70 -31.01 0.16
C THR A 141 -4.37 -30.43 -1.09
N ARG A 142 -4.50 -31.23 -2.15
CA ARG A 142 -5.07 -30.83 -3.44
C ARG A 142 -6.42 -30.09 -3.36
N PRO A 143 -7.42 -30.53 -2.55
CA PRO A 143 -8.73 -29.88 -2.47
C PRO A 143 -8.67 -28.44 -1.95
N TYR A 144 -7.61 -28.06 -1.24
CA TYR A 144 -7.46 -26.73 -0.65
C TYR A 144 -6.81 -25.70 -1.59
N PHE A 145 -6.29 -26.13 -2.75
CA PHE A 145 -5.49 -25.29 -3.65
C PHE A 145 -6.00 -25.34 -5.11
N ASN A 146 -7.28 -25.02 -5.30
CA ASN A 146 -7.95 -25.12 -6.61
C ASN A 146 -7.27 -24.32 -7.74
N GLU A 147 -6.64 -23.19 -7.43
CA GLU A 147 -5.87 -22.42 -8.43
C GLU A 147 -4.68 -23.21 -8.98
N GLY A 148 -4.02 -24.00 -8.14
CA GLY A 148 -2.90 -24.85 -8.54
C GLY A 148 -3.34 -25.93 -9.53
N ALA A 149 -4.52 -26.52 -9.30
CA ALA A 149 -5.08 -27.53 -10.20
C ALA A 149 -5.29 -26.97 -11.61
N LYS A 150 -5.91 -25.78 -11.72
CA LYS A 150 -6.14 -25.10 -13.00
C LYS A 150 -4.84 -24.72 -13.71
N LEU A 151 -3.84 -24.26 -12.94
CA LEU A 151 -2.55 -23.87 -13.51
C LEU A 151 -1.77 -25.08 -14.04
N LEU A 152 -1.87 -26.25 -13.38
CA LEU A 152 -1.25 -27.49 -13.88
C LEU A 152 -2.00 -28.08 -15.08
N SER A 153 -3.33 -28.08 -15.07
CA SER A 153 -4.13 -28.71 -16.13
C SER A 153 -4.17 -27.90 -17.43
N GLU A 154 -4.11 -26.57 -17.33
CA GLU A 154 -4.26 -25.67 -18.48
C GLU A 154 -3.07 -24.70 -18.65
N GLY A 155 -1.96 -24.96 -17.97
CA GLY A 155 -0.83 -24.05 -17.86
C GLY A 155 -0.06 -23.88 -19.16
N THR A 156 -0.01 -22.65 -19.68
CA THR A 156 0.98 -22.24 -20.70
C THR A 156 2.13 -21.49 -20.01
N PRO A 157 3.33 -21.39 -20.62
CA PRO A 157 4.43 -20.58 -20.06
C PRO A 157 3.98 -19.15 -19.72
N TYR A 158 3.11 -18.56 -20.55
CA TYR A 158 2.51 -17.27 -20.28
C TYR A 158 1.64 -17.25 -19.02
N LYS A 159 0.83 -18.29 -18.74
CA LYS A 159 0.02 -18.35 -17.50
C LYS A 159 0.89 -18.39 -16.25
N TYR A 160 2.03 -19.10 -16.28
CA TYR A 160 3.00 -19.09 -15.17
C TYR A 160 3.67 -17.73 -14.98
N LEU A 161 4.10 -17.09 -16.08
CA LEU A 161 4.64 -15.72 -16.02
C LEU A 161 3.59 -14.74 -15.51
N ASN A 162 2.36 -14.83 -15.99
CA ASN A 162 1.27 -13.98 -15.54
C ASN A 162 0.89 -14.25 -14.07
N ALA A 163 1.06 -15.47 -13.57
CA ALA A 163 0.92 -15.77 -12.14
C ALA A 163 2.05 -15.11 -11.31
N LEU A 164 3.29 -15.13 -11.79
CA LEU A 164 4.41 -14.52 -11.07
C LEU A 164 4.36 -12.98 -11.08
N PHE A 165 4.07 -12.39 -12.24
CA PHE A 165 4.16 -10.94 -12.45
C PHE A 165 2.81 -10.20 -12.33
N GLY A 166 1.70 -10.88 -12.56
CA GLY A 166 0.37 -10.27 -12.57
C GLY A 166 0.21 -9.23 -13.68
N PHE A 167 0.45 -9.58 -14.95
CA PHE A 167 0.30 -8.66 -16.07
C PHE A 167 -1.16 -8.29 -16.34
N THR A 168 -2.05 -9.28 -16.30
CA THR A 168 -3.50 -9.10 -16.58
C THR A 168 -4.40 -9.51 -15.41
N ARG A 169 -3.80 -9.83 -14.26
CA ARG A 169 -4.48 -10.25 -13.02
C ARG A 169 -3.62 -9.87 -11.82
N TYR A 170 -4.11 -10.11 -10.61
CA TYR A 170 -3.24 -10.11 -9.44
C TYR A 170 -2.16 -11.19 -9.56
N PRO A 171 -0.94 -10.89 -9.06
CA PRO A 171 0.09 -11.92 -8.96
C PRO A 171 -0.37 -13.01 -7.96
N VAL A 172 0.25 -14.18 -8.00
CA VAL A 172 -0.17 -15.36 -7.22
C VAL A 172 -0.17 -15.08 -5.72
N ALA A 173 0.81 -14.33 -5.22
CA ALA A 173 0.74 -13.70 -3.91
C ALA A 173 -0.01 -12.37 -4.07
N TYR A 174 -1.35 -12.41 -4.09
CA TYR A 174 -2.16 -11.27 -4.55
C TYR A 174 -1.85 -9.96 -3.82
N HIS A 175 -1.51 -9.99 -2.53
CA HIS A 175 -1.16 -8.80 -1.74
C HIS A 175 0.08 -8.05 -2.26
N PHE A 176 0.92 -8.69 -3.08
CA PHE A 176 2.08 -8.06 -3.75
C PHE A 176 1.72 -7.18 -4.95
N TRP A 177 0.44 -7.06 -5.30
CA TRP A 177 -0.03 -6.13 -6.34
C TRP A 177 0.48 -4.70 -6.11
N PHE A 178 0.54 -4.27 -4.84
CA PHE A 178 1.05 -2.96 -4.47
C PHE A 178 2.51 -2.76 -4.91
N ILE A 179 3.37 -3.76 -4.71
CA ILE A 179 4.79 -3.69 -5.10
C ILE A 179 4.92 -3.69 -6.63
N ARG A 180 4.12 -4.48 -7.34
CA ARG A 180 4.06 -4.47 -8.81
C ARG A 180 3.74 -3.07 -9.33
N ASP A 181 2.65 -2.49 -8.84
CA ASP A 181 2.21 -1.15 -9.24
C ASP A 181 3.26 -0.09 -8.88
N LEU A 182 3.88 -0.20 -7.70
CA LEU A 182 4.96 0.70 -7.30
C LEU A 182 6.18 0.62 -8.23
N MET A 183 6.55 -0.58 -8.72
CA MET A 183 7.61 -0.72 -9.72
C MET A 183 7.24 0.01 -11.02
N VAL A 184 6.00 -0.12 -11.48
CA VAL A 184 5.49 0.61 -12.65
C VAL A 184 5.50 2.13 -12.42
N MET A 185 5.09 2.61 -11.25
CA MET A 185 5.17 4.04 -10.88
C MET A 185 6.59 4.60 -10.94
N VAL A 186 7.55 3.83 -10.43
CA VAL A 186 8.96 4.22 -10.47
C VAL A 186 9.51 4.21 -11.90
N LEU A 187 9.11 3.25 -12.73
CA LEU A 187 9.46 3.23 -14.15
C LEU A 187 8.91 4.48 -14.87
N LEU A 188 7.66 4.86 -14.58
CA LEU A 188 7.00 6.02 -15.17
C LEU A 188 7.41 7.36 -14.55
N ALA A 189 8.31 7.39 -13.57
CA ALA A 189 8.69 8.60 -12.86
C ALA A 189 9.16 9.76 -13.78
N PRO A 190 9.98 9.56 -14.83
CA PRO A 190 10.35 10.64 -15.75
C PRO A 190 9.14 11.29 -16.43
N LEU A 191 8.12 10.50 -16.77
CA LEU A 191 6.86 10.99 -17.34
C LEU A 191 6.08 11.81 -16.31
N PHE A 192 6.00 11.36 -15.05
CA PHE A 192 5.38 12.14 -13.98
C PHE A 192 6.08 13.49 -13.77
N ALA A 193 7.41 13.55 -13.84
CA ALA A 193 8.13 14.82 -13.74
C ALA A 193 7.72 15.81 -14.84
N LEU A 194 7.54 15.33 -16.07
CA LEU A 194 7.09 16.14 -17.19
C LEU A 194 5.64 16.62 -16.99
N ILE A 195 4.72 15.69 -16.71
CA ILE A 195 3.30 15.98 -16.52
C ILE A 195 3.10 16.97 -15.37
N LEU A 196 3.73 16.74 -14.22
CA LEU A 196 3.58 17.59 -13.04
C LEU A 196 4.22 18.97 -13.20
N ARG A 197 5.15 19.14 -14.15
CA ARG A 197 5.74 20.44 -14.48
C ARG A 197 4.81 21.29 -15.34
N TYR A 198 4.12 20.68 -16.31
CA TYR A 198 3.39 21.43 -17.35
C TYR A 198 1.86 21.32 -17.26
N ALA A 199 1.33 20.24 -16.70
CA ALA A 199 -0.08 19.88 -16.77
C ALA A 199 -0.62 19.29 -15.46
N ALA A 200 -0.07 19.69 -14.30
CA ALA A 200 -0.43 19.09 -13.02
C ALA A 200 -1.92 19.14 -12.67
N LEU A 201 -2.56 20.31 -12.82
CA LEU A 201 -3.98 20.48 -12.50
C LEU A 201 -4.90 19.62 -13.39
N PRO A 202 -4.84 19.71 -14.75
CA PRO A 202 -5.68 18.86 -15.59
C PRO A 202 -5.38 17.37 -15.38
N PHE A 203 -4.12 17.00 -15.11
CA PHE A 203 -3.76 15.63 -14.76
C PHE A 203 -4.46 15.14 -13.49
N TYR A 204 -4.41 15.91 -12.38
CA TYR A 204 -5.10 15.51 -11.15
C TYR A 204 -6.61 15.43 -11.33
N LEU A 205 -7.22 16.37 -12.06
CA LEU A 205 -8.65 16.34 -12.34
C LEU A 205 -9.04 15.08 -13.12
N ALA A 206 -8.29 14.74 -14.18
CA ALA A 206 -8.53 13.55 -14.98
C ALA A 206 -8.41 12.27 -14.14
N VAL A 207 -7.31 12.11 -13.39
CA VAL A 207 -7.09 10.93 -12.54
C VAL A 207 -8.13 10.86 -11.42
N TYR A 208 -8.49 11.98 -10.80
CA TYR A 208 -9.51 12.03 -9.76
C TYR A 208 -10.89 11.62 -10.29
N VAL A 209 -11.31 12.13 -11.45
CA VAL A 209 -12.59 11.75 -12.06
C VAL A 209 -12.59 10.27 -12.43
N CYS A 210 -11.50 9.76 -13.01
CA CYS A 210 -11.43 8.33 -13.33
C CYS A 210 -11.45 7.45 -12.07
N TRP A 211 -10.73 7.87 -11.03
CA TRP A 211 -10.68 7.17 -9.75
C TRP A 211 -12.04 7.24 -9.07
N VAL A 212 -12.61 8.40 -8.80
CA VAL A 212 -13.90 8.52 -8.10
C VAL A 212 -15.05 7.92 -8.92
N GLY A 213 -15.04 8.10 -10.24
CA GLY A 213 -16.04 7.53 -11.16
C GLY A 213 -15.91 6.03 -11.44
N ASN A 214 -14.85 5.37 -10.96
CA ASN A 214 -14.57 3.96 -11.23
C ASN A 214 -14.51 3.60 -12.73
N ILE A 215 -13.96 4.51 -13.54
CA ILE A 215 -13.82 4.39 -15.00
C ILE A 215 -12.35 4.35 -15.43
N TRP A 216 -11.46 3.88 -14.55
CA TRP A 216 -10.03 3.80 -14.82
C TRP A 216 -9.73 2.80 -15.97
N PRO A 217 -9.02 3.21 -17.02
CA PRO A 217 -8.97 2.45 -18.29
C PRO A 217 -7.95 1.30 -18.30
N VAL A 218 -7.07 1.20 -17.30
CA VAL A 218 -5.97 0.21 -17.28
C VAL A 218 -5.96 -0.55 -15.97
N LEU A 219 -5.60 -1.84 -16.00
CA LEU A 219 -5.48 -2.65 -14.78
C LEU A 219 -4.23 -2.28 -13.97
N VAL A 220 -3.12 -2.04 -14.67
CA VAL A 220 -1.81 -1.75 -14.08
C VAL A 220 -1.25 -0.53 -14.78
N PRO A 221 -0.87 0.53 -14.06
CA PRO A 221 -1.03 0.74 -12.62
C PRO A 221 -2.46 1.12 -12.23
N GLY A 222 -2.86 0.85 -10.99
CA GLY A 222 -4.15 1.30 -10.44
C GLY A 222 -4.26 2.82 -10.30
N ASP A 223 -5.49 3.33 -10.34
CA ASP A 223 -5.83 4.75 -10.23
C ASP A 223 -5.32 5.42 -8.94
N ALA A 224 -5.56 4.82 -7.78
CA ALA A 224 -5.06 5.31 -6.50
C ALA A 224 -3.52 5.33 -6.46
N SER A 225 -2.88 4.32 -7.09
CA SER A 225 -1.42 4.27 -7.23
C SER A 225 -0.90 5.52 -7.96
N VAL A 226 -1.53 5.84 -9.09
CA VAL A 226 -1.20 7.02 -9.91
C VAL A 226 -1.44 8.32 -9.15
N PHE A 227 -2.63 8.49 -8.56
CA PHE A 227 -3.02 9.72 -7.89
C PHE A 227 -2.08 10.07 -6.73
N PHE A 228 -1.88 9.12 -5.81
CA PHE A 228 -1.10 9.39 -4.60
C PHE A 228 0.40 9.40 -4.86
N PHE A 229 0.92 8.56 -5.78
CA PHE A 229 2.33 8.65 -6.17
C PHE A 229 2.65 10.00 -6.81
N ALA A 230 1.77 10.49 -7.71
CA ALA A 230 1.90 11.81 -8.31
C ALA A 230 1.83 12.93 -7.26
N ALA A 231 0.92 12.84 -6.29
CA ALA A 231 0.85 13.79 -5.17
C ALA A 231 2.18 13.87 -4.42
N GLY A 232 2.76 12.73 -4.05
CA GLY A 232 4.04 12.67 -3.36
C GLY A 232 5.18 13.25 -4.19
N ALA A 233 5.23 12.87 -5.47
CA ALA A 233 6.18 13.40 -6.44
C ALA A 233 6.08 14.92 -6.57
N HIS A 234 4.88 15.48 -6.63
CA HIS A 234 4.65 16.91 -6.77
C HIS A 234 5.20 17.69 -5.57
N PHE A 235 4.97 17.21 -4.34
CA PHE A 235 5.54 17.83 -3.13
C PHE A 235 7.07 17.87 -3.19
N ALA A 236 7.69 16.74 -3.53
CA ALA A 236 9.15 16.64 -3.66
C ALA A 236 9.71 17.55 -4.76
N LEU A 237 9.09 17.59 -5.94
CA LEU A 237 9.49 18.45 -7.05
C LEU A 237 9.39 19.95 -6.73
N LYS A 238 8.49 20.33 -5.81
CA LYS A 238 8.36 21.70 -5.29
C LYS A 238 9.27 21.98 -4.08
N GLY A 239 10.09 21.03 -3.65
CA GLY A 239 10.95 21.17 -2.47
C GLY A 239 10.17 21.33 -1.15
N LYS A 240 8.92 20.84 -1.10
CA LYS A 240 8.05 20.97 0.09
C LYS A 240 7.95 19.65 0.83
N SER A 241 8.01 19.69 2.16
CA SER A 241 7.69 18.53 2.99
C SER A 241 6.21 18.13 2.82
N LEU A 242 5.94 16.82 2.84
CA LEU A 242 4.56 16.30 2.93
C LEU A 242 3.81 16.86 4.14
N PHE A 243 4.55 17.17 5.20
CA PHE A 243 4.00 17.66 6.46
C PHE A 243 3.69 19.16 6.46
N ALA A 244 3.97 19.87 5.35
CA ALA A 244 3.47 21.23 5.15
C ALA A 244 1.93 21.31 5.14
N LEU A 245 1.27 20.16 5.04
CA LEU A 245 -0.18 20.00 5.13
C LEU A 245 -0.71 20.04 6.58
N ASP A 246 0.17 20.02 7.60
CA ASP A 246 -0.22 20.08 9.02
C ASP A 246 -1.07 21.32 9.37
N ARG A 247 -0.91 22.42 8.63
CA ARG A 247 -1.73 23.63 8.78
C ARG A 247 -3.22 23.36 8.55
N PHE A 248 -3.55 22.33 7.77
CA PHE A 248 -4.92 21.88 7.54
C PHE A 248 -5.31 20.71 8.44
N GLY A 249 -4.42 20.20 9.29
CA GLY A 249 -4.62 18.93 10.02
C GLY A 249 -5.86 18.92 10.94
N LYS A 250 -6.12 20.02 11.66
CA LYS A 250 -7.34 20.14 12.49
C LYS A 250 -8.62 20.16 11.65
N ALA A 251 -8.61 20.88 10.53
CA ALA A 251 -9.74 20.94 9.61
C ALA A 251 -9.97 19.59 8.92
N ALA A 252 -8.89 18.94 8.47
CA ALA A 252 -8.92 17.60 7.91
C ALA A 252 -9.50 16.59 8.93
N LEU A 253 -9.14 16.68 10.21
CA LEU A 253 -9.71 15.84 11.26
C LEU A 253 -11.21 16.12 11.47
N ALA A 254 -11.60 17.39 11.54
CA ALA A 254 -12.99 17.80 11.72
C ALA A 254 -13.89 17.37 10.55
N VAL A 255 -13.35 17.30 9.33
CA VAL A 255 -14.06 16.82 8.14
C VAL A 255 -14.03 15.30 8.05
N TYR A 256 -12.88 14.68 8.30
CA TYR A 256 -12.70 13.24 8.13
C TYR A 256 -13.50 12.41 9.14
N LEU A 257 -13.61 12.85 10.39
CA LEU A 257 -14.34 12.06 11.40
C LEU A 257 -15.82 11.88 11.04
N PRO A 258 -16.60 12.93 10.71
CA PRO A 258 -17.95 12.75 10.20
C PRO A 258 -18.00 11.92 8.92
N LEU A 259 -17.11 12.20 7.94
CA LEU A 259 -17.07 11.44 6.69
C LEU A 259 -16.82 9.95 6.93
N LEU A 260 -15.93 9.59 7.85
CA LEU A 260 -15.63 8.21 8.21
C LEU A 260 -16.87 7.50 8.79
N ILE A 261 -17.63 8.18 9.66
CA ILE A 261 -18.87 7.60 10.20
C ILE A 261 -19.91 7.44 9.10
N ILE A 262 -20.07 8.44 8.24
CA ILE A 262 -20.98 8.38 7.09
C ILE A 262 -20.57 7.23 6.14
N ASP A 263 -19.28 7.09 5.86
CA ASP A 263 -18.71 6.02 5.03
C ASP A 263 -19.06 4.64 5.55
N VAL A 264 -18.90 4.43 6.85
CA VAL A 264 -19.17 3.14 7.50
C VAL A 264 -20.67 2.84 7.58
N VAL A 265 -21.49 3.83 7.95
CA VAL A 265 -22.94 3.65 8.11
C VAL A 265 -23.62 3.41 6.76
N TRP A 266 -23.17 4.08 5.71
CA TRP A 266 -23.70 3.95 4.35
C TRP A 266 -22.79 3.14 3.44
N TYR A 267 -22.07 2.15 3.98
CA TYR A 267 -21.10 1.35 3.21
C TYR A 267 -21.72 0.71 1.96
N GLU A 268 -22.95 0.20 2.05
CA GLU A 268 -23.67 -0.45 0.94
C GLU A 268 -24.41 0.54 0.02
N ALA A 269 -24.35 1.84 0.28
CA ALA A 269 -25.05 2.83 -0.55
C ALA A 269 -24.32 3.04 -1.89
N TRP A 270 -25.09 3.27 -2.97
CA TRP A 270 -24.53 3.48 -4.31
C TRP A 270 -23.56 4.66 -4.39
N PHE A 271 -23.74 5.68 -3.55
CA PHE A 271 -22.87 6.86 -3.50
C PHE A 271 -21.63 6.67 -2.61
N ASN A 272 -21.56 5.58 -1.86
CA ASN A 272 -20.47 5.30 -0.93
C ASN A 272 -19.12 5.34 -1.64
N ILE A 273 -19.01 4.74 -2.82
CA ILE A 273 -17.76 4.72 -3.59
C ILE A 273 -17.16 6.12 -3.78
N TYR A 274 -18.00 7.14 -4.03
CA TYR A 274 -17.55 8.51 -4.22
C TYR A 274 -17.11 9.13 -2.90
N LEU A 275 -17.91 8.91 -1.85
CA LEU A 275 -17.63 9.40 -0.51
C LEU A 275 -16.36 8.78 0.07
N HIS A 276 -16.23 7.46 -0.01
CA HIS A 276 -15.09 6.67 0.42
C HIS A 276 -13.80 7.13 -0.25
N ARG A 277 -13.75 7.13 -1.59
CA ARG A 277 -12.55 7.52 -2.36
C ARG A 277 -12.15 8.97 -2.09
N THR A 278 -13.11 9.88 -1.99
CA THR A 278 -12.84 11.28 -1.61
C THR A 278 -12.36 11.38 -0.16
N GLY A 279 -13.00 10.63 0.75
CA GLY A 279 -12.66 10.55 2.17
C GLY A 279 -11.24 10.07 2.41
N LEU A 280 -10.72 9.15 1.59
CA LEU A 280 -9.33 8.69 1.68
C LEU A 280 -8.31 9.83 1.54
N ILE A 281 -8.60 10.89 0.77
CA ILE A 281 -7.73 12.06 0.68
C ILE A 281 -7.64 12.74 2.05
N ALA A 282 -8.77 13.00 2.70
CA ALA A 282 -8.81 13.57 4.05
C ALA A 282 -8.18 12.63 5.09
N GLY A 283 -8.41 11.32 4.97
CA GLY A 283 -7.82 10.29 5.84
C GLY A 283 -6.29 10.28 5.77
N VAL A 284 -5.71 10.39 4.57
CA VAL A 284 -4.25 10.53 4.39
C VAL A 284 -3.73 11.78 5.09
N LEU A 285 -4.41 12.93 4.96
CA LEU A 285 -4.02 14.17 5.66
C LEU A 285 -4.08 14.01 7.18
N VAL A 286 -5.12 13.34 7.70
CA VAL A 286 -5.26 13.05 9.12
C VAL A 286 -4.13 12.14 9.61
N VAL A 287 -3.75 11.10 8.87
CA VAL A 287 -2.63 10.23 9.25
C VAL A 287 -1.29 10.98 9.23
N LEU A 288 -1.05 11.83 8.23
CA LEU A 288 0.12 12.70 8.21
C LEU A 288 0.13 13.62 9.44
N TYR A 289 -0.98 14.27 9.76
CA TYR A 289 -1.10 15.12 10.95
C TYR A 289 -0.93 14.34 12.26
N ALA A 290 -1.45 13.11 12.35
CA ALA A 290 -1.36 12.25 13.53
C ALA A 290 0.09 11.96 13.91
N THR A 291 1.02 11.89 12.95
CA THR A 291 2.45 11.72 13.27
C THR A 291 3.01 12.84 14.14
N LYS A 292 2.54 14.09 13.97
CA LYS A 292 2.89 15.22 14.84
C LYS A 292 2.42 15.01 16.28
N LEU A 293 1.24 14.42 16.45
CA LEU A 293 0.69 14.09 17.77
C LEU A 293 1.46 12.94 18.42
N ILE A 294 1.80 11.91 17.63
CA ILE A 294 2.57 10.74 18.07
C ILE A 294 3.95 11.15 18.57
N MET A 295 4.61 12.10 17.90
CA MET A 295 5.93 12.61 18.29
C MET A 295 5.97 13.24 19.69
N ARG A 296 4.83 13.68 20.23
CA ARG A 296 4.74 14.18 21.61
C ARG A 296 4.92 13.09 22.65
N ASN A 297 4.81 11.82 22.25
CA ASN A 297 5.03 10.67 23.11
C ASN A 297 6.29 9.91 22.64
N GLU A 298 7.39 10.11 23.35
CA GLU A 298 8.68 9.51 23.02
C GLU A 298 8.67 7.97 23.06
N ARG A 299 7.89 7.38 23.97
CA ARG A 299 7.77 5.91 24.08
C ARG A 299 7.12 5.34 22.83
N MET A 300 6.00 5.92 22.41
CA MET A 300 5.30 5.48 21.20
C MET A 300 6.14 5.72 19.94
N THR A 301 6.82 6.87 19.87
CA THR A 301 7.74 7.19 18.77
C THR A 301 8.85 6.16 18.64
N ARG A 302 9.57 5.85 19.73
CA ARG A 302 10.63 4.85 19.73
C ARG A 302 10.13 3.46 19.32
N TRP A 303 8.95 3.07 19.82
CA TRP A 303 8.36 1.77 19.50
C TRP A 303 8.02 1.64 18.01
N LEU A 304 7.28 2.60 17.43
CA LEU A 304 6.91 2.59 16.02
C LEU A 304 8.12 2.66 15.09
N VAL A 305 9.11 3.51 15.41
CA VAL A 305 10.36 3.59 14.64
C VAL A 305 11.12 2.26 14.71
N GLY A 306 11.19 1.63 15.88
CA GLY A 306 11.85 0.34 16.07
C GLY A 306 11.23 -0.81 15.29
N LEU A 307 9.90 -0.80 15.11
CA LEU A 307 9.20 -1.78 14.27
C LEU A 307 9.42 -1.56 12.76
N GLY A 308 9.87 -0.38 12.36
CA GLY A 308 10.09 -0.01 10.96
C GLY A 308 11.06 -0.92 10.19
N GLY A 309 11.99 -1.61 10.86
CA GLY A 309 12.88 -2.60 10.22
C GLY A 309 12.13 -3.86 9.77
N SER A 310 11.20 -4.34 10.60
CA SER A 310 10.40 -5.53 10.29
C SER A 310 9.28 -5.32 9.27
N SER A 311 9.07 -4.08 8.83
CA SER A 311 7.85 -3.68 8.12
C SER A 311 7.66 -4.45 6.82
N PHE A 312 8.69 -4.53 5.97
CA PHE A 312 8.59 -5.25 4.71
C PHE A 312 8.35 -6.75 4.92
N PHE A 313 9.05 -7.38 5.86
CA PHE A 313 8.89 -8.80 6.14
C PHE A 313 7.47 -9.13 6.63
N VAL A 314 6.94 -8.33 7.56
CA VAL A 314 5.56 -8.48 8.03
C VAL A 314 4.58 -8.30 6.87
N TYR A 315 4.74 -7.27 6.04
CA TYR A 315 3.93 -7.09 4.83
C TYR A 315 4.03 -8.29 3.88
N ALA A 316 5.21 -8.88 3.70
CA ALA A 316 5.39 -9.99 2.77
C ALA A 316 4.74 -11.29 3.26
N ALA A 317 4.89 -11.59 4.56
CA ALA A 317 4.52 -12.87 5.16
C ALA A 317 3.13 -12.91 5.83
N HIS A 318 2.46 -11.75 6.00
CA HIS A 318 1.19 -11.71 6.74
C HIS A 318 0.09 -12.55 6.11
N GLU A 319 -0.05 -12.51 4.78
CA GLU A 319 -1.23 -13.09 4.13
C GLU A 319 -1.28 -14.62 4.27
N PRO A 320 -0.21 -15.39 3.98
CA PRO A 320 -0.25 -16.84 4.15
C PRO A 320 -0.48 -17.25 5.62
N LEU A 321 0.13 -16.55 6.57
CA LEU A 321 -0.04 -16.84 7.99
C LEU A 321 -1.46 -16.46 8.47
N LEU A 322 -1.99 -15.33 8.02
CA LEU A 322 -3.34 -14.87 8.31
C LEU A 322 -4.37 -15.87 7.79
N GLY A 323 -4.24 -16.31 6.54
CA GLY A 323 -5.11 -17.32 5.94
C GLY A 323 -5.08 -18.64 6.72
N THR A 324 -3.89 -19.09 7.12
CA THR A 324 -3.71 -20.32 7.92
C THR A 324 -4.37 -20.22 9.29
N LEU A 325 -4.06 -19.17 10.06
CA LEU A 325 -4.61 -19.00 11.41
C LEU A 325 -6.13 -18.77 11.39
N ARG A 326 -6.64 -18.03 10.39
CA ARG A 326 -8.10 -17.88 10.16
C ARG A 326 -8.77 -19.21 9.89
N THR A 327 -8.20 -20.02 9.02
CA THR A 327 -8.76 -21.33 8.67
C THR A 327 -8.79 -22.26 9.87
N ILE A 328 -7.71 -22.31 10.66
CA ILE A 328 -7.66 -23.08 11.91
C ILE A 328 -8.72 -22.58 12.90
N ALA A 329 -8.79 -21.27 13.13
CA ALA A 329 -9.75 -20.68 14.06
C ALA A 329 -11.20 -20.98 13.67
N TYR A 330 -11.57 -20.77 12.40
CA TYR A 330 -12.94 -21.00 11.92
C TYR A 330 -13.32 -22.47 11.89
N ARG A 331 -12.34 -23.39 11.81
CA ARG A 331 -12.60 -24.83 11.81
C ARG A 331 -12.80 -25.40 13.21
N TYR A 332 -12.03 -24.93 14.20
CA TYR A 332 -11.93 -25.58 15.50
C TYR A 332 -12.55 -24.79 16.65
N LEU A 333 -12.89 -23.52 16.47
CA LEU A 333 -13.53 -22.71 17.51
C LEU A 333 -15.04 -22.62 17.29
N PRO A 334 -15.85 -22.64 18.37
CA PRO A 334 -17.31 -22.44 18.29
C PRO A 334 -17.64 -21.02 17.84
N LEU A 335 -18.36 -20.86 16.73
CA LEU A 335 -18.67 -19.57 16.09
C LEU A 335 -20.06 -19.02 16.45
N GLU A 336 -20.80 -19.70 17.32
CA GLU A 336 -22.19 -19.37 17.66
C GLU A 336 -22.29 -18.13 18.54
N GLY A 337 -21.27 -17.84 19.36
CA GLY A 337 -21.24 -16.69 20.25
C GLY A 337 -21.34 -15.35 19.51
N ASP A 338 -22.10 -14.42 20.09
CA ASP A 338 -22.44 -13.13 19.46
C ASP A 338 -21.20 -12.31 19.08
N PHE A 339 -20.14 -12.37 19.87
CA PHE A 339 -18.91 -11.61 19.63
C PHE A 339 -17.73 -12.47 19.20
N THR A 340 -17.92 -13.76 18.95
CA THR A 340 -16.82 -14.64 18.55
C THR A 340 -16.15 -14.13 17.27
N MET A 341 -16.93 -13.79 16.25
CA MET A 341 -16.37 -13.28 14.99
C MET A 341 -15.63 -11.94 15.17
N LEU A 342 -16.09 -11.08 16.08
CA LEU A 342 -15.40 -9.84 16.42
C LEU A 342 -14.06 -10.12 17.11
N LEU A 343 -14.03 -11.03 18.09
CA LEU A 343 -12.81 -11.42 18.79
C LEU A 343 -11.80 -12.06 17.85
N LEU A 344 -12.24 -12.91 16.91
CA LEU A 344 -11.37 -13.50 15.90
C LEU A 344 -10.85 -12.45 14.91
N TYR A 345 -11.71 -11.53 14.46
CA TYR A 345 -11.32 -10.44 13.58
C TYR A 345 -10.27 -9.52 14.21
N LEU A 346 -10.35 -9.21 15.51
CA LEU A 346 -9.37 -8.39 16.22
C LEU A 346 -8.12 -9.20 16.61
N GLY A 347 -8.32 -10.43 17.08
CA GLY A 347 -7.27 -11.26 17.67
C GLY A 347 -6.32 -11.87 16.65
N ILE A 348 -6.82 -12.39 15.53
CA ILE A 348 -5.99 -13.10 14.55
C ILE A 348 -4.96 -12.15 13.90
N PRO A 349 -5.33 -10.96 13.38
CA PRO A 349 -4.37 -9.99 12.85
C PRO A 349 -3.31 -9.57 13.87
N ALA A 350 -3.73 -9.33 15.12
CA ALA A 350 -2.81 -8.98 16.20
C ALA A 350 -1.79 -10.09 16.47
N LEU A 351 -2.26 -11.34 16.53
CA LEU A 351 -1.41 -12.51 16.68
C LEU A 351 -0.44 -12.67 15.51
N VAL A 352 -0.92 -12.54 14.26
CA VAL A 352 -0.08 -12.58 13.04
C VAL A 352 1.04 -11.55 13.12
N MET A 353 0.73 -10.30 13.48
CA MET A 353 1.74 -9.24 13.62
C MET A 353 2.79 -9.59 14.67
N VAL A 354 2.38 -10.04 15.86
CA VAL A 354 3.30 -10.41 16.93
C VAL A 354 4.21 -11.56 16.48
N LEU A 355 3.65 -12.64 15.93
CA LEU A 355 4.42 -13.79 15.46
C LEU A 355 5.42 -13.41 14.38
N LEU A 356 5.03 -12.59 13.40
CA LEU A 356 5.94 -12.19 12.32
C LEU A 356 7.02 -11.21 12.76
N VAL A 357 6.73 -10.31 13.71
CA VAL A 357 7.76 -9.44 14.29
C VAL A 357 8.77 -10.26 15.10
N LEU A 358 8.30 -11.25 15.87
CA LEU A 358 9.19 -12.15 16.62
C LEU A 358 10.04 -13.00 15.66
N LEU A 359 9.42 -13.58 14.62
CA LEU A 359 10.12 -14.35 13.60
C LEU A 359 11.17 -13.49 12.87
N HIS A 360 10.83 -12.25 12.50
CA HIS A 360 11.77 -11.32 11.91
C HIS A 360 12.98 -11.07 12.84
N ARG A 361 12.76 -10.85 14.13
CA ARG A 361 13.85 -10.67 15.11
C ARG A 361 14.74 -11.91 15.18
N LEU A 362 14.16 -13.11 15.25
CA LEU A 362 14.92 -14.35 15.25
C LEU A 362 15.73 -14.54 13.97
N LEU A 363 15.13 -14.28 12.80
CA LEU A 363 15.82 -14.35 11.51
C LEU A 363 16.93 -13.29 11.39
N SER A 364 16.74 -12.11 11.96
CA SER A 364 17.77 -11.05 11.94
C SER A 364 19.01 -11.41 12.76
N LEU A 365 18.84 -12.26 13.78
CA LEU A 365 19.94 -12.75 14.62
C LEU A 365 20.67 -13.93 13.96
N HIS A 366 19.94 -14.88 13.37
CA HIS A 366 20.52 -16.15 12.91
C HIS A 366 20.80 -16.18 11.40
N PHE A 367 20.01 -15.47 10.60
CA PHE A 367 20.09 -15.49 9.12
C PHE A 367 20.02 -14.08 8.49
N PRO A 368 20.80 -13.09 8.96
CA PRO A 368 20.68 -11.69 8.51
C PRO A 368 20.88 -11.50 7.01
N ARG A 369 21.77 -12.29 6.39
CA ARG A 369 22.00 -12.23 4.94
C ARG A 369 20.78 -12.69 4.16
N ALA A 370 20.22 -13.86 4.50
CA ALA A 370 19.03 -14.39 3.86
C ALA A 370 17.83 -13.46 4.06
N LEU A 371 17.64 -12.95 5.28
CA LEU A 371 16.61 -11.97 5.59
C LEU A 371 16.75 -10.72 4.70
N GLY A 372 17.97 -10.18 4.57
CA GLY A 372 18.23 -9.03 3.70
C GLY A 372 17.91 -9.27 2.23
N TRP A 373 18.03 -10.49 1.71
CA TRP A 373 17.61 -10.81 0.34
C TRP A 373 16.09 -10.81 0.20
N VAL A 374 15.38 -11.44 1.14
CA VAL A 374 13.91 -11.55 1.09
C VAL A 374 13.18 -10.28 1.53
N SER A 375 13.85 -9.37 2.24
CA SER A 375 13.32 -8.09 2.73
C SER A 375 13.76 -6.87 1.90
N GLY A 376 14.66 -7.07 0.92
CA GLY A 376 15.21 -5.98 0.11
C GLY A 376 16.18 -5.09 0.89
N GLY A 377 16.96 -5.68 1.80
CA GLY A 377 18.01 -5.03 2.58
C GLY A 377 17.51 -4.20 3.77
N ARG A 378 16.31 -4.52 4.27
CA ARG A 378 15.66 -3.84 5.40
C ARG A 378 15.56 -4.74 6.62
#